data_AF-A0A842J0S3-F1
#
_entry.id   AF-A0A842J0S3-F1
#
_cell.length_a   1.000
_cell.length_b   1.000
_cell.length_c   1.000
_cell.angle_alpha   90.00
_cell.angle_beta   90.00
_cell.angle_gamma   90.00
#
_symmetry.space_group_name_H-M   'P 1'
#
loop_
_entity.id
_entity.type
_entity.pdbx_description
1 polymer ?
#
loop_
_entity_poly.entity_id
_entity_poly.type
_entity_poly.pdbx_seq_one_letter_code
_entity_poly.pdbx_strand_id
1 'polypeptide(L)'
;MKVDFKKIFIKYFLPPFIFIGILTLKTYLEIDYIAPFDSDHVIIYLAFLMGTWMFWALLDYFQHVTGILMAETWVSRIIFIIVALALFYIYRINGRI
;
A
#
# COMPACT_ATOMS: atom_id res chain seq x y z
N MET A 1 -21.12 5.47 17.29
CA MET A 1 -20.35 4.77 16.23
C MET A 1 -19.58 3.63 16.90
N LYS A 2 -19.90 2.36 16.62
CA LYS A 2 -19.14 1.22 17.19
C LYS A 2 -17.83 1.09 16.42
N VAL A 3 -16.71 1.31 17.09
CA VAL A 3 -15.38 1.11 16.51
C VAL A 3 -15.13 -0.39 16.44
N ASP A 4 -15.02 -0.92 15.22
CA ASP A 4 -14.63 -2.31 15.00
C ASP A 4 -13.12 -2.44 15.05
N PHE A 5 -12.61 -2.73 16.25
CA PHE A 5 -11.17 -2.91 16.51
C PHE A 5 -10.54 -4.00 15.65
N LYS A 6 -11.29 -5.06 15.31
CA LYS A 6 -10.77 -6.15 14.48
C LYS A 6 -10.49 -5.64 13.06
N LYS A 7 -11.40 -4.85 12.51
CA LYS A 7 -11.23 -4.24 11.19
C LYS A 7 -10.06 -3.27 11.15
N ILE A 8 -9.88 -2.45 12.19
CA ILE A 8 -8.74 -1.53 12.31
C ILE A 8 -7.42 -2.31 12.38
N PHE A 9 -7.37 -3.36 13.20
CA PHE A 9 -6.17 -4.18 13.34
C PHE A 9 -5.75 -4.80 12.00
N ILE A 10 -6.70 -5.43 11.30
CA ILE A 10 -6.43 -6.07 10.00
C ILE A 10 -6.04 -5.05 8.93
N LYS A 11 -6.68 -3.87 8.90
CA LYS A 11 -6.39 -2.85 7.87
C LYS A 11 -5.04 -2.17 8.09
N TYR A 12 -4.66 -1.88 9.33
CA TYR A 12 -3.53 -0.99 9.63
C TYR A 12 -2.34 -1.67 10.31
N PHE A 13 -2.57 -2.66 11.18
CA PHE A 13 -1.51 -3.26 12.00
C PHE A 13 -1.00 -4.58 11.43
N LEU A 14 -1.87 -5.35 10.77
CA LEU A 14 -1.50 -6.63 10.15
C LEU A 14 -0.50 -6.50 8.99
N PRO A 15 -0.61 -5.51 8.07
CA PRO A 15 0.33 -5.44 6.94
C PRO A 15 1.79 -5.26 7.38
N PRO A 16 2.12 -4.35 8.31
CA PRO A 16 3.47 -4.24 8.88
C PRO A 16 4.01 -5.56 9.47
N PHE A 17 3.16 -6.32 10.19
CA PHE A 17 3.57 -7.63 10.74
C PHE A 17 3.92 -8.62 9.63
N ILE A 18 3.14 -8.65 8.55
CA ILE A 18 3.42 -9.51 7.39
C ILE A 18 4.73 -9.11 6.73
N PHE A 19 4.98 -7.81 6.55
CA PHE A 19 6.23 -7.32 5.96
C PHE A 19 7.45 -7.73 6.78
N ILE A 20 7.40 -7.58 8.11
CA ILE A 20 8.49 -8.01 8.98
C ILE A 20 8.69 -9.52 8.89
N GLY A 21 7.62 -10.31 8.93
CA GLY A 21 7.71 -11.76 8.77
C GLY A 21 8.37 -12.17 7.45
N ILE A 22 8.02 -11.51 6.34
CA ILE A 22 8.64 -11.75 5.03
C ILE A 22 10.12 -11.37 5.05
N LEU A 23 10.48 -10.23 5.64
CA LEU A 23 11.87 -9.79 5.74
C LEU A 23 12.70 -10.78 6.55
N THR A 24 12.20 -11.21 7.70
CA THR A 24 12.87 -12.21 8.55
C THR A 24 13.03 -13.54 7.81
N LEU A 25 11.99 -14.03 7.13
CA LEU A 25 12.08 -15.25 6.32
C LEU A 25 13.09 -15.11 5.18
N LYS A 26 13.12 -13.96 4.51
CA LYS A 26 14.09 -13.68 3.45
C LYS A 26 15.52 -13.71 3.99
N THR A 27 15.77 -13.04 5.11
CA THR A 27 17.08 -13.05 5.78
C THR A 27 17.48 -14.48 6.14
N TYR A 28 16.56 -15.27 6.70
CA TYR A 28 16.82 -16.66 7.01
C TYR A 28 17.21 -17.47 5.76
N LEU A 29 16.51 -17.30 4.64
CA LEU A 29 16.84 -18.01 3.39
C LEU A 29 18.18 -17.58 2.77
N GLU A 30 18.63 -16.34 3.02
CA GLU A 30 19.85 -15.80 2.41
C GLU A 30 21.12 -16.08 3.24
N ILE A 31 21.03 -16.06 4.57
CA ILE A 31 22.18 -16.17 5.48
C ILE A 31 22.04 -17.27 6.54
N ASP A 32 20.99 -18.10 6.47
CA ASP A 32 20.65 -19.19 7.41
C ASP A 32 20.65 -18.73 8.88
N TYR A 33 20.32 -17.45 9.08
CA TYR A 33 20.38 -16.77 10.36
C TYR A 33 19.13 -15.93 10.60
N ILE A 34 18.52 -16.12 11.77
CA ILE A 34 17.44 -15.28 12.27
C ILE A 34 18.06 -14.32 13.28
N ALA A 35 18.11 -13.04 12.92
CA ALA A 35 18.56 -12.02 13.86
C ALA A 35 17.63 -11.97 15.08
N PRO A 36 18.19 -11.84 16.30
CA PRO A 36 17.37 -11.65 17.49
C PRO A 36 16.57 -10.36 17.35
N PHE A 37 15.33 -10.40 17.88
CA PHE A 37 14.47 -9.24 17.85
C PHE A 37 15.05 -8.13 18.75
N ASP A 38 15.32 -6.97 18.16
CA ASP A 38 15.94 -5.83 18.82
C ASP A 38 15.16 -4.51 18.55
N SER A 39 15.73 -3.38 18.95
CA SER A 39 15.14 -2.06 18.73
C SER A 39 14.97 -1.71 17.24
N ASP A 40 15.82 -2.23 16.36
CA ASP A 40 15.79 -1.90 14.94
C ASP A 40 14.53 -2.47 14.28
N HIS A 41 14.12 -3.67 14.70
CA HIS A 41 12.86 -4.28 14.27
C HIS A 41 11.65 -3.44 14.68
N VAL A 42 11.69 -2.80 15.86
CA VAL A 42 10.63 -1.90 16.33
C VAL A 42 10.57 -0.63 15.48
N ILE A 43 11.72 -0.04 15.13
CA ILE A 43 11.78 1.14 14.27
C ILE A 43 11.24 0.82 12.87
N ILE A 44 11.64 -0.31 12.30
CA ILE A 44 11.15 -0.80 11.00
C ILE A 44 9.63 -1.01 11.05
N TYR A 45 9.11 -1.61 12.13
CA TYR A 45 7.67 -1.77 12.33
C TYR A 45 6.93 -0.43 12.31
N LEU A 46 7.43 0.57 13.07
CA LEU A 46 6.83 1.89 13.12
C LEU A 46 6.84 2.59 11.76
N ALA A 47 7.94 2.46 11.01
CA ALA A 47 8.05 3.00 9.65
C ALA A 47 7.01 2.37 8.71
N PHE A 48 6.86 1.04 8.73
CA PHE A 48 5.83 0.34 7.95
C PHE A 48 4.41 0.69 8.40
N LEU A 49 4.19 0.88 9.69
CA LEU A 49 2.90 1.28 10.24
C LEU A 49 2.50 2.66 9.73
N MET A 50 3.41 3.64 9.78
CA MET A 50 3.21 4.97 9.20
C MET A 50 2.94 4.88 7.69
N GLY A 51 3.73 4.09 6.96
CA GLY A 51 3.54 3.87 5.52
C GLY A 51 2.18 3.28 5.19
N THR A 52 1.70 2.31 5.97
CA THR A 52 0.38 1.68 5.79
C THR A 52 -0.75 2.68 6.03
N TRP A 53 -0.63 3.52 7.07
CA TRP A 53 -1.58 4.60 7.32
C TRP A 53 -1.63 5.61 6.18
N MET A 54 -0.46 6.08 5.72
CA MET A 54 -0.37 7.00 4.59
C MET A 54 -0.95 6.40 3.31
N PHE A 55 -0.64 5.13 3.03
CA PHE A 55 -1.17 4.42 1.86
C PHE A 55 -2.71 4.41 1.86
N TRP A 56 -3.33 4.05 2.98
CA TRP A 56 -4.79 4.05 3.06
C TRP A 56 -5.39 5.44 2.96
N ALA A 57 -4.77 6.46 3.59
CA ALA A 57 -5.25 7.84 3.49
C ALA A 57 -5.19 8.36 2.04
N LEU A 58 -4.09 8.07 1.33
CA LEU A 58 -3.94 8.40 -0.08
C LEU A 58 -4.93 7.62 -0.95
N LEU A 59 -5.14 6.34 -0.68
CA LEU A 59 -6.11 5.52 -1.41
C LEU A 59 -7.53 6.06 -1.24
N ASP A 60 -7.94 6.39 -0.01
CA ASP A 60 -9.25 6.96 0.28
C ASP A 60 -9.41 8.32 -0.44
N TYR A 61 -8.35 9.15 -0.46
CA TYR A 61 -8.34 10.41 -1.22
C TYR A 61 -8.49 10.19 -2.74
N PHE A 62 -7.71 9.27 -3.32
CA PHE A 62 -7.81 8.96 -4.74
C PHE A 62 -9.18 8.38 -5.10
N GLN A 63 -9.74 7.51 -4.27
CA GLN A 63 -11.10 6.98 -4.44
C GLN A 63 -12.15 8.08 -4.41
N HIS A 64 -12.00 9.07 -3.52
CA HIS A 64 -12.90 10.22 -3.47
C HIS A 64 -12.81 11.07 -4.75
N VAL A 65 -11.60 11.45 -5.16
CA VAL A 65 -11.37 12.28 -6.36
C VAL A 65 -11.85 11.58 -7.61
N THR A 66 -11.50 10.30 -7.78
CA THR A 66 -11.97 9.49 -8.91
C THR A 66 -13.48 9.28 -8.87
N GLY A 67 -14.08 9.09 -7.70
CA GLY A 67 -15.52 9.00 -7.52
C GLY A 67 -16.25 10.26 -8.01
N ILE A 68 -15.74 11.46 -7.67
CA ILE A 68 -16.28 12.74 -8.16
C ILE A 68 -16.13 12.83 -9.68
N LEU A 69 -14.93 12.54 -10.20
CA LEU A 69 -14.64 12.58 -11.63
C LEU A 69 -15.54 11.64 -12.45
N MET A 70 -15.82 10.46 -11.89
CA MET A 70 -16.72 9.47 -12.47
C MET A 70 -18.20 9.86 -12.28
N ALA A 71 -18.56 10.72 -11.34
CA ALA A 71 -19.94 11.17 -11.15
C ALA A 71 -20.33 12.36 -12.05
N GLU A 72 -19.37 13.20 -12.47
CA GLU A 72 -19.62 14.45 -13.21
C GLU A 72 -20.19 14.24 -14.63
N THR A 73 -19.39 13.72 -15.56
CA THR A 73 -19.80 13.62 -16.98
C THR A 73 -19.23 12.39 -17.67
N TRP A 74 -19.92 11.91 -18.71
CA TRP A 74 -19.43 10.81 -19.56
C TRP A 74 -18.10 11.11 -20.23
N VAL A 75 -17.82 12.38 -20.54
CA VAL A 75 -16.55 12.83 -21.14
C VAL A 75 -15.42 12.71 -20.12
N SER A 76 -15.61 13.17 -18.88
CA SER A 76 -14.61 13.05 -17.80
C SER A 76 -14.19 11.59 -17.55
N ARG A 77 -15.15 10.65 -17.62
CA ARG A 77 -14.88 9.20 -17.48
C ARG A 77 -13.98 8.67 -18.59
N ILE A 78 -14.27 9.04 -19.84
CA ILE A 78 -13.50 8.59 -21.01
C ILE A 78 -12.08 9.14 -20.97
N ILE A 79 -11.92 10.44 -20.62
CA ILE A 79 -10.61 11.07 -20.48
C ILE A 79 -9.78 10.34 -19.41
N PHE A 80 -10.38 10.01 -18.26
CA PHE A 80 -9.69 9.26 -17.20
C PHE A 80 -9.19 7.90 -17.67
N ILE A 81 -10.02 7.14 -18.38
CA ILE A 81 -9.65 5.82 -18.92
C ILE A 81 -8.49 5.96 -19.93
N ILE A 82 -8.55 6.96 -20.82
CA ILE A 82 -7.48 7.22 -21.80
C ILE A 82 -6.18 7.59 -21.10
N VAL A 83 -6.21 8.47 -20.09
CA VAL A 83 -5.03 8.86 -19.31
C VAL A 83 -4.45 7.67 -18.55
N ALA A 84 -5.30 6.84 -17.94
CA ALA A 84 -4.86 5.64 -17.24
C ALA A 84 -4.18 4.63 -18.19
N LEU A 85 -4.75 4.42 -19.39
CA LEU A 85 -4.16 3.57 -20.42
C LEU A 85 -2.84 4.15 -20.96
N ALA A 86 -2.75 5.46 -21.15
CA ALA A 86 -1.53 6.13 -21.58
C ALA A 86 -0.42 6.00 -20.53
N LEU A 87 -0.75 6.21 -19.24
CA LEU A 87 0.19 6.00 -18.14
C LEU A 87 0.65 4.54 -18.07
N PHE A 88 -0.26 3.58 -18.22
CA PHE A 88 0.09 2.16 -18.28
C PHE A 88 1.03 1.84 -19.46
N TYR A 89 0.75 2.40 -20.63
CA TYR A 89 1.57 2.23 -21.83
C TYR A 89 2.98 2.83 -21.66
N ILE A 90 3.08 4.04 -21.10
CA ILE A 90 4.37 4.68 -20.78
C ILE A 90 5.14 3.86 -19.74
N TYR A 91 4.44 3.36 -18.71
CA TYR A 91 5.05 2.52 -17.67
C TYR A 91 5.63 1.22 -18.25
N ARG A 92 4.93 0.63 -19.23
CA ARG A 92 5.40 -0.54 -19.99
C ARG A 92 6.62 -0.23 -20.87
N ILE A 93 6.63 0.89 -21.58
CA ILE A 93 7.79 1.29 -22.43
C ILE A 93 9.04 1.52 -21.58
N ASN A 94 8.90 2.03 -20.37
CA ASN A 94 10.01 2.22 -19.43
C ASN A 94 10.58 0.90 -18.87
N GLY A 95 10.12 -0.27 -19.35
CA GLY A 95 10.69 -1.59 -19.02
C GLY A 95 10.49 -2.00 -17.56
N ARG A 96 9.53 -1.41 -16.85
CA ARG A 96 9.23 -1.72 -15.45
C ARG A 96 8.23 -2.88 -15.29
N ILE A 97 7.75 -3.43 -16.39
CA ILE A 97 6.92 -4.65 -16.52
C ILE A 97 7.28 -5.34 -17.83
#